data_AF-A0A4Y2DDG5-F1
#
_entry.id   AF-A0A4Y2DDG5-F1
#
_cell.length_a   1.000
_cell.length_b   1.000
_cell.length_c   1.000
_cell.angle_alpha   90.00
_cell.angle_beta   90.00
_cell.angle_gamma   90.00
#
_symmetry.space_group_name_H-M   'P 1'
#
loop_
_entity.id
_entity.type
_entity.pdbx_description
1 polymer ?
#
loop_
_entity_poly.entity_id
_entity_poly.type
_entity_poly.pdbx_seq_one_letter_code
_entity_poly.pdbx_strand_id
1 'polypeptide(L)'
;MIQILEQAINNHLDLKDVCVAPEHRKRNPQILIYDVPVTTGDRVAEEATFINQLRYSNSFPPELDIRVLFKRPGRGPYQHWVLSVAPGLFNIIKGTSRLYFGFGSFKFREILEPTRCYKCLKFGHLKANCSALKELCSRSPGEHSYKACTSTALVCRNCKEFNRRSGKGLRLQTAHSAISDRCPIFLREREDLGRHTTYVS
;
A
#
# COMPACT_ATOMS: atom_id res chain seq x y z
N MET A 1 -21.36 -6.78 -7.78
CA MET A 1 -21.78 -6.69 -6.36
C MET A 1 -21.70 -5.25 -5.84
N ILE A 2 -20.59 -4.53 -6.02
CA ILE A 2 -20.44 -3.13 -5.54
C ILE A 2 -21.42 -2.17 -6.24
N GLN A 3 -21.54 -2.22 -7.57
CA GLN A 3 -22.53 -1.42 -8.32
C GLN A 3 -23.99 -1.72 -7.93
N ILE A 4 -24.28 -2.97 -7.50
CA ILE A 4 -25.61 -3.38 -7.06
C ILE A 4 -25.94 -2.68 -5.72
N LEU A 5 -24.97 -2.60 -4.81
CA LEU A 5 -25.15 -1.92 -3.52
C LEU A 5 -25.27 -0.41 -3.70
N GLU A 6 -24.46 0.18 -4.57
CA GLU A 6 -24.53 1.61 -4.90
C GLU A 6 -25.92 1.96 -5.46
N GLN A 7 -26.39 1.20 -6.45
CA GLN A 7 -27.73 1.37 -7.02
C GLN A 7 -28.83 1.12 -5.98
N ALA A 8 -28.69 0.10 -5.13
CA ALA A 8 -29.68 -0.21 -4.12
C ALA A 8 -29.81 0.91 -3.07
N ILE A 9 -28.70 1.51 -2.63
CA ILE A 9 -28.70 2.60 -1.64
C ILE A 9 -29.21 3.90 -2.27
N ASN A 10 -28.66 4.28 -3.43
CA ASN A 10 -28.98 5.55 -4.06
C ASN A 10 -30.40 5.58 -4.66
N ASN A 11 -31.00 4.43 -4.95
CA ASN A 11 -32.39 4.33 -5.42
C ASN A 11 -33.38 3.91 -4.32
N HIS A 12 -32.94 3.74 -3.07
CA HIS A 12 -33.84 3.36 -1.98
C HIS A 12 -34.76 4.53 -1.60
N LEU A 13 -36.06 4.27 -1.50
CA LEU A 13 -37.09 5.28 -1.22
C LEU A 13 -36.77 6.13 0.02
N ASP A 14 -36.37 5.49 1.12
CA ASP A 14 -36.14 6.17 2.40
C ASP A 14 -34.69 6.65 2.62
N LEU A 15 -33.73 6.10 1.87
CA LEU A 15 -32.30 6.35 2.13
C LEU A 15 -31.66 7.28 1.12
N LYS A 16 -32.22 7.42 -0.10
CA LYS A 16 -31.66 8.27 -1.15
C LYS A 16 -31.46 9.73 -0.73
N ASP A 17 -32.33 10.25 0.15
CA ASP A 17 -32.32 11.63 0.61
C ASP A 17 -31.48 11.82 1.89
N VAL A 18 -31.05 10.72 2.53
CA VAL A 18 -30.32 10.71 3.82
C VAL A 18 -28.89 10.22 3.66
N CYS A 19 -28.63 9.33 2.70
CA CYS A 19 -27.34 8.69 2.49
C CYS A 19 -27.07 8.53 0.99
N VAL A 20 -25.93 9.06 0.55
CA VAL A 20 -25.39 8.80 -0.79
C VAL A 20 -24.30 7.76 -0.65
N ALA A 21 -24.46 6.62 -1.33
CA ALA A 21 -23.36 5.70 -1.55
C ALA A 21 -22.42 6.30 -2.61
N PRO A 22 -21.19 6.72 -2.25
CA PRO A 22 -20.25 7.27 -3.23
C PRO A 22 -19.73 6.16 -4.13
N GLU A 23 -19.50 6.49 -5.40
CA GLU A 23 -18.83 5.59 -6.34
C GLU A 23 -17.51 5.10 -5.74
N HIS A 24 -17.28 3.79 -5.80
CA HIS A 24 -16.07 3.18 -5.27
C HIS A 24 -14.85 3.62 -6.11
N ARG A 25 -14.19 4.68 -5.66
CA ARG A 25 -12.99 5.21 -6.31
C ARG A 25 -11.81 4.29 -6.06
N LYS A 26 -11.28 3.74 -7.15
CA LYS A 26 -9.96 3.11 -7.16
C LYS A 26 -8.90 4.12 -6.74
N ARG A 27 -7.82 3.62 -6.12
CA ARG A 27 -6.73 4.50 -5.68
C ARG A 27 -5.88 4.93 -6.88
N ASN A 28 -5.28 6.11 -6.78
CA ASN A 28 -4.24 6.53 -7.72
C ASN A 28 -2.95 5.71 -7.52
N PRO A 29 -2.09 5.59 -8.56
CA PRO A 29 -0.78 4.98 -8.42
C PRO A 29 0.06 5.70 -7.37
N GLN A 30 0.84 4.93 -6.63
CA GLN A 30 1.68 5.45 -5.55
C GLN A 30 3.13 5.10 -5.81
N ILE A 31 4.02 6.06 -5.61
CA ILE A 31 5.47 5.87 -5.77
C ILE A 31 6.20 6.16 -4.47
N LEU A 32 7.29 5.42 -4.24
CA LEU A 32 8.26 5.64 -3.17
C LEU A 32 9.51 6.28 -3.79
N ILE A 33 9.81 7.51 -3.40
CA ILE A 33 11.06 8.19 -3.73
C ILE A 33 12.05 7.95 -2.58
N TYR A 34 13.25 7.49 -2.92
CA TYR A 34 14.30 7.14 -1.95
C TYR A 34 15.23 8.30 -1.64
N ASP A 35 15.83 8.23 -0.46
CA ASP A 35 16.96 9.06 -0.02
C ASP A 35 16.78 10.58 -0.17
N VAL A 36 15.58 11.08 0.11
CA VAL A 36 15.31 12.53 0.19
C VAL A 36 15.92 13.06 1.49
N PRO A 37 16.78 14.09 1.46
CA PRO A 37 17.32 14.69 2.68
C PRO A 37 16.22 15.17 3.64
N VAL A 38 16.43 14.99 4.93
CA VAL A 38 15.56 15.58 5.96
C VAL A 38 15.88 17.07 6.05
N THR A 39 14.88 17.92 5.86
CA THR A 39 15.02 19.36 6.09
C THR A 39 14.31 19.75 7.38
N THR A 40 14.85 20.77 8.05
CA THR A 40 14.22 21.41 9.20
C THR A 40 13.48 22.64 8.71
N GLY A 41 12.16 22.57 8.62
CA GLY A 41 11.35 23.68 8.10
C GLY A 41 9.86 23.39 8.19
N ASP A 42 9.06 24.31 7.68
CA ASP A 42 7.63 24.08 7.52
C ASP A 42 7.38 22.94 6.53
N ARG A 43 6.59 21.96 6.98
CA ARG A 43 6.31 20.74 6.22
C ARG A 43 5.59 21.05 4.91
N VAL A 44 4.63 21.98 4.92
CA VAL A 44 3.82 22.28 3.74
C VAL A 44 4.67 22.97 2.68
N ALA A 45 5.48 23.95 3.09
CA ALA A 45 6.42 24.63 2.21
C ALA A 45 7.49 23.66 1.62
N GLU A 46 8.03 22.74 2.43
CA GLU A 46 8.98 21.72 1.98
C GLU A 46 8.34 20.82 0.90
N GLU A 47 7.13 20.32 1.15
CA GLU A 47 6.41 19.45 0.22
C GLU A 47 6.07 20.17 -1.09
N ALA A 48 5.62 21.42 -1.04
CA ALA A 48 5.31 22.23 -2.22
C ALA A 48 6.56 22.52 -3.05
N THR A 49 7.66 22.94 -2.40
CA THR A 49 8.93 23.23 -3.07
C THR A 49 9.49 21.99 -3.75
N PHE A 50 9.44 20.84 -3.07
CA PHE A 50 9.88 19.56 -3.61
C PHE A 50 9.07 19.17 -4.86
N ILE A 51 7.73 19.24 -4.79
CA ILE A 51 6.87 18.91 -5.94
C ILE A 51 7.15 19.85 -7.12
N ASN A 52 7.28 21.15 -6.89
CA ASN A 52 7.56 22.12 -7.95
C ASN A 52 8.89 21.85 -8.64
N GLN A 53 9.94 21.57 -7.88
CA GLN A 53 11.25 21.23 -8.44
C GLN A 53 11.22 19.91 -9.22
N LEU A 54 10.49 18.91 -8.71
CA LEU A 54 10.31 17.62 -9.38
C LEU A 54 9.57 17.80 -10.72
N ARG A 55 8.51 18.61 -10.74
CA ARG A 55 7.77 18.93 -11.96
C ARG A 55 8.65 19.61 -12.98
N TYR A 56 9.36 20.67 -12.57
CA TYR A 56 10.26 21.42 -13.44
C TYR A 56 11.34 20.52 -14.06
N SER A 57 12.01 19.72 -13.22
CA SER A 57 13.16 18.90 -13.65
C SER A 57 12.78 17.77 -14.60
N ASN A 58 11.53 17.32 -14.61
CA ASN A 58 11.05 16.22 -15.47
C ASN A 58 10.02 16.70 -16.51
N SER A 59 9.79 18.02 -16.63
CA SER A 59 8.80 18.61 -17.52
C SER A 59 7.39 18.00 -17.36
N PHE A 60 6.97 17.76 -16.11
CA PHE A 60 5.67 17.17 -15.85
C PHE A 60 4.53 18.18 -16.09
N PRO A 61 3.45 17.77 -16.77
CA PRO A 61 2.30 18.65 -16.99
C PRO A 61 1.67 19.15 -15.68
N PRO A 62 1.34 20.44 -15.56
CA PRO A 62 0.79 21.04 -14.34
C PRO A 62 -0.58 20.49 -13.95
N GLU A 63 -1.38 20.04 -14.92
CA GLU A 63 -2.72 19.47 -14.72
C GLU A 63 -2.72 18.09 -14.05
N LEU A 64 -1.59 17.37 -14.10
CA LEU A 64 -1.49 16.04 -13.51
C LEU A 64 -1.15 16.15 -12.03
N ASP A 65 -2.07 15.73 -11.16
CA ASP A 65 -1.91 15.81 -9.71
C ASP A 65 -0.72 14.99 -9.16
N ILE A 66 -0.01 15.57 -8.19
CA ILE A 66 1.05 14.94 -7.40
C ILE A 66 0.85 15.39 -5.96
N ARG A 67 0.66 14.42 -5.06
CA ARG A 67 0.43 14.70 -3.65
C ARG A 67 1.31 13.84 -2.76
N VAL A 68 1.97 14.46 -1.79
CA VAL A 68 2.69 13.74 -0.73
C VAL A 68 1.67 13.07 0.20
N LEU A 69 1.76 11.75 0.36
CA LEU A 69 0.89 11.01 1.29
C LEU A 69 1.53 10.96 2.68
N PHE A 70 2.77 10.47 2.76
CA PHE A 70 3.51 10.37 4.00
C PHE A 70 5.01 10.15 3.73
N LYS A 71 5.82 10.39 4.75
CA LYS A 71 7.28 10.20 4.73
C LYS A 71 7.63 9.00 5.60
N ARG A 72 8.53 8.13 5.14
CA ARG A 72 9.09 6.99 5.88
C ARG A 72 10.51 7.35 6.33
N PRO A 73 10.95 6.98 7.53
CA PRO A 73 12.35 7.16 7.93
C PRO A 73 13.27 6.34 7.02
N GLY A 74 14.36 6.97 6.57
CA GLY A 74 15.43 6.33 5.81
C GLY A 74 16.65 6.09 6.68
N ARG A 75 17.81 5.85 6.06
CA ARG A 75 19.08 5.66 6.77
C ARG A 75 19.76 7.01 7.00
N GLY A 76 20.20 7.29 8.23
CA GLY A 76 20.95 8.51 8.54
C GLY A 76 20.11 9.78 8.35
N PRO A 77 20.61 10.83 7.67
CA PRO A 77 19.90 12.10 7.48
C PRO A 77 18.84 12.06 6.35
N TYR A 78 18.45 10.86 5.89
CA TYR A 78 17.56 10.68 4.76
C TYR A 78 16.20 10.12 5.17
N GLN A 79 15.19 10.44 4.37
CA GLN A 79 13.82 9.96 4.45
C GLN A 79 13.34 9.50 3.07
N HIS A 80 12.29 8.71 3.03
CA HIS A 80 11.66 8.25 1.79
C HIS A 80 10.26 8.83 1.68
N TRP A 81 9.92 9.38 0.52
CA TRP A 81 8.65 10.07 0.33
C TRP A 81 7.70 9.16 -0.44
N VAL A 82 6.48 8.99 0.07
CA VAL A 82 5.41 8.30 -0.63
C VAL A 82 4.51 9.34 -1.28
N LEU A 83 4.46 9.32 -2.61
CA LEU A 83 3.62 10.21 -3.40
C LEU A 83 2.46 9.44 -4.03
N SER A 84 1.28 10.06 -4.04
CA SER A 84 0.19 9.73 -4.95
C SER A 84 0.39 10.53 -6.23
N VAL A 85 0.31 9.87 -7.38
CA VAL A 85 0.48 10.51 -8.70
C VAL A 85 -0.74 10.26 -9.57
N ALA A 86 -1.09 11.20 -10.45
CA ALA A 86 -2.13 10.97 -11.43
C ALA A 86 -1.79 9.80 -12.37
N PRO A 87 -2.78 9.03 -12.87
CA PRO A 87 -2.52 7.89 -13.76
C PRO A 87 -1.74 8.26 -15.02
N GLY A 88 -2.10 9.38 -15.66
CA GLY A 88 -1.35 9.93 -16.80
C GLY A 88 0.13 10.17 -16.48
N LEU A 89 0.43 10.72 -15.29
CA LEU A 89 1.81 10.97 -14.88
C LEU A 89 2.56 9.67 -14.62
N PHE A 90 1.91 8.70 -13.97
CA PHE A 90 2.50 7.38 -13.75
C PHE A 90 2.87 6.71 -15.06
N ASN A 91 2.04 6.83 -16.10
CA ASN A 91 2.33 6.28 -17.43
C ASN A 91 3.56 6.89 -18.10
N ILE A 92 3.86 8.17 -17.83
CA ILE A 92 5.08 8.85 -18.31
C ILE A 92 6.31 8.26 -17.62
N ILE A 93 6.24 8.04 -16.29
CA ILE A 93 7.41 7.64 -15.50
C ILE A 93 7.60 6.14 -15.34
N LYS A 94 6.59 5.29 -15.57
CA LYS A 94 6.65 3.84 -15.28
C LYS A 94 7.78 3.07 -15.97
N GLY A 95 8.30 3.59 -17.09
CA GLY A 95 9.43 3.01 -17.82
C GLY A 95 10.80 3.42 -17.28
N THR A 96 10.86 4.37 -16.35
CA THR A 96 12.10 4.87 -15.76
C THR A 96 12.26 4.37 -14.33
N SER A 97 13.50 4.38 -13.82
CA SER A 97 13.81 4.01 -12.43
C SER A 97 14.23 5.21 -11.57
N ARG A 98 14.36 6.38 -12.20
CA ARG A 98 14.88 7.60 -11.60
C ARG A 98 14.07 8.80 -12.08
N LEU A 99 13.87 9.76 -11.19
CA LEU A 99 13.30 11.08 -11.49
C LEU A 99 14.40 12.12 -11.35
N TYR A 100 14.49 13.04 -12.32
CA TYR A 100 15.43 14.15 -12.26
C TYR A 100 15.03 15.14 -11.17
N PHE A 101 16.01 15.78 -10.53
CA PHE A 101 15.78 16.78 -9.49
C PHE A 101 16.95 17.76 -9.44
N GLY A 102 16.81 18.90 -10.12
CA GLY A 102 17.92 19.83 -10.34
C GLY A 102 19.05 19.14 -11.12
N PHE A 103 20.28 19.21 -10.59
CA PHE A 103 21.45 18.52 -11.17
C PHE A 103 21.56 17.05 -10.75
N GLY A 104 20.64 16.56 -9.93
CA GLY A 104 20.62 15.20 -9.42
C GLY A 104 19.45 14.37 -9.94
N SER A 105 19.30 13.18 -9.37
CA SER A 105 18.11 12.36 -9.57
C SER A 105 17.85 11.48 -8.36
N PHE A 106 16.57 11.20 -8.10
CA PHE A 106 16.16 10.26 -7.07
C PHE A 106 15.74 8.93 -7.69
N LYS A 107 16.15 7.82 -7.06
CA LYS A 107 15.58 6.51 -7.37
C LYS A 107 14.14 6.47 -6.86
N PHE A 108 13.25 5.86 -7.63
CA PHE A 108 11.90 5.59 -7.16
C PHE A 108 11.43 4.19 -7.56
N ARG A 109 10.31 3.76 -6.98
CA ARG A 109 9.57 2.58 -7.41
C ARG A 109 8.09 2.76 -7.15
N GLU A 110 7.26 1.95 -7.78
CA GLU A 110 5.86 1.82 -7.42
C GLU A 110 5.68 1.13 -6.06
N ILE A 111 4.66 1.57 -5.31
CA ILE A 111 4.19 0.94 -4.08
C ILE A 111 2.90 0.18 -4.34
N LEU A 112 3.03 -1.13 -4.56
CA LEU A 112 1.94 -2.10 -4.50
C LEU A 112 2.12 -2.97 -3.24
N GLU A 113 2.00 -2.35 -2.07
CA GLU A 113 2.14 -3.02 -0.77
C GLU A 113 0.80 -3.00 -0.04
N PRO A 114 0.05 -4.11 -0.03
CA PRO A 114 -1.17 -4.23 0.76
C PRO A 114 -0.89 -3.93 2.24
N THR A 115 -1.73 -3.08 2.83
CA THR A 115 -1.65 -2.74 4.25
C THR A 115 -1.75 -4.02 5.07
N ARG A 116 -0.72 -4.32 5.87
CA ARG A 116 -0.65 -5.51 6.71
C ARG A 116 -0.72 -5.14 8.18
N CYS A 117 -1.60 -5.82 8.91
CA CYS A 117 -1.67 -5.69 10.35
C CYS A 117 -0.60 -6.56 11.01
N TYR A 118 0.36 -5.97 11.72
CA TYR A 118 1.40 -6.72 12.44
C TYR A 118 0.92 -7.36 13.75
N LYS A 119 -0.37 -7.19 14.13
CA LYS A 119 -0.97 -7.89 15.29
C LYS A 119 -1.63 -9.21 14.89
N CYS A 120 -2.49 -9.19 13.87
CA CYS A 120 -3.24 -10.36 13.42
C CYS A 120 -2.73 -10.97 12.10
N LEU A 121 -1.77 -10.33 11.44
CA LEU A 121 -1.13 -10.73 10.18
C LEU A 121 -2.04 -10.77 8.95
N LYS A 122 -3.27 -10.27 9.08
CA LYS A 122 -4.21 -10.08 7.96
C LYS A 122 -3.94 -8.77 7.23
N PHE A 123 -4.50 -8.65 6.03
CA PHE A 123 -4.41 -7.48 5.19
C PHE A 123 -5.61 -6.53 5.37
N GLY A 124 -5.48 -5.29 4.90
CA GLY A 124 -6.54 -4.29 4.85
C GLY A 124 -6.63 -3.34 6.05
N HIS A 125 -5.86 -3.55 7.12
CA HIS A 125 -5.87 -2.66 8.29
C HIS A 125 -4.52 -2.57 8.99
N LEU A 126 -4.33 -1.47 9.74
CA LEU A 126 -3.15 -1.25 10.59
C LEU A 126 -3.35 -1.84 11.98
N LYS A 127 -2.25 -2.03 12.71
CA LYS A 127 -2.26 -2.52 14.11
C LYS A 127 -3.15 -1.65 15.02
N ALA A 128 -3.16 -0.34 14.80
CA ALA A 128 -3.98 0.62 15.56
C ALA A 128 -5.49 0.34 15.45
N ASN A 129 -5.94 -0.19 14.31
CA ASN A 129 -7.36 -0.43 14.03
C ASN A 129 -7.72 -1.92 14.18
N CYS A 130 -6.89 -2.71 14.87
CA CYS A 130 -7.05 -4.15 14.97
C CYS A 130 -7.81 -4.56 16.23
N SER A 131 -8.97 -5.21 16.05
CA SER A 131 -9.81 -5.74 17.13
C SER A 131 -9.35 -7.10 17.69
N ALA A 132 -8.29 -7.70 17.16
CA ALA A 132 -7.78 -8.98 17.67
C ALA A 132 -7.33 -8.84 19.12
N LEU A 133 -7.71 -9.77 20.00
CA LEU A 133 -7.33 -9.72 21.42
C LEU A 133 -5.84 -10.03 21.63
N LYS A 134 -5.32 -10.99 20.86
CA LYS A 134 -3.95 -11.51 21.00
C LYS A 134 -3.08 -11.12 19.80
N GLU A 135 -1.79 -10.93 20.05
CA GLU A 135 -0.77 -10.80 19.00
C GLU A 135 -0.41 -12.19 18.47
N LEU A 136 -0.33 -12.32 17.15
CA LEU A 136 -0.02 -13.57 16.47
C LEU A 136 1.43 -13.57 15.97
N CYS A 137 2.07 -14.72 16.04
CA CYS A 137 3.45 -14.86 15.60
C CYS A 137 3.54 -14.88 14.07
N SER A 138 4.48 -14.11 13.50
CA SER A 138 4.75 -14.10 12.06
C SER A 138 5.53 -15.32 11.57
N ARG A 139 6.19 -16.05 12.47
CA ARG A 139 7.04 -17.21 12.17
C ARG A 139 6.33 -18.54 12.37
N SER A 140 5.32 -18.59 13.23
CA SER A 140 4.63 -19.82 13.61
C SER A 140 3.14 -19.59 13.84
N PRO A 141 2.31 -20.64 13.90
CA PRO A 141 0.89 -20.53 14.21
C PRO A 141 0.61 -20.30 15.71
N GLY A 142 1.59 -19.83 16.48
CA GLY A 142 1.44 -19.49 17.90
C GLY A 142 0.84 -18.11 18.16
N GLU A 143 0.21 -17.96 19.33
CA GLU A 143 -0.38 -16.72 19.84
C GLU A 143 0.61 -16.01 20.77
N HIS A 144 1.70 -15.51 20.18
CA HIS A 144 2.75 -14.76 20.88
C HIS A 144 3.39 -13.76 19.92
N SER A 145 4.10 -12.77 20.46
CA SER A 145 4.89 -11.85 19.64
C SER A 145 6.06 -12.58 18.98
N TYR A 146 6.44 -12.19 17.76
CA TYR A 146 7.54 -12.83 17.02
C TYR A 146 8.86 -12.86 17.83
N LYS A 147 9.07 -11.87 18.71
CA LYS A 147 10.25 -11.75 19.57
C LYS A 147 10.37 -12.87 20.61
N ALA A 148 9.24 -13.42 21.05
CA ALA A 148 9.17 -14.51 22.02
C ALA A 148 9.05 -15.88 21.33
N CYS A 149 9.25 -15.95 20.01
CA CYS A 149 9.06 -17.18 19.25
C CYS A 149 10.28 -18.09 19.38
N THR A 150 10.09 -19.29 19.92
CA THR A 150 11.10 -20.35 20.01
C THR A 150 11.05 -21.35 18.86
N SER A 151 10.13 -21.18 17.91
CA SER A 151 9.97 -22.09 16.77
C SER A 151 11.14 -21.99 15.81
N THR A 152 11.81 -23.12 15.56
CA THR A 152 12.88 -23.25 14.56
C THR A 152 12.32 -23.33 13.14
N ALA A 153 11.19 -24.02 12.96
CA ALA A 153 10.48 -24.10 11.69
C ALA A 153 9.62 -22.86 11.43
N LEU A 154 9.65 -22.38 10.18
CA LEU A 154 8.77 -21.33 9.70
C LEU A 154 7.46 -21.92 9.18
N VAL A 155 6.34 -21.42 9.69
CA VAL A 155 5.00 -21.81 9.21
C VAL A 155 4.14 -20.56 9.03
N CYS A 156 3.74 -20.33 7.78
CA CYS A 156 2.88 -19.22 7.40
C CYS A 156 1.44 -19.49 7.85
N ARG A 157 1.00 -18.73 8.86
CA ARG A 157 -0.37 -18.80 9.38
C ARG A 157 -1.41 -18.56 8.29
N ASN A 158 -1.21 -17.57 7.42
CA ASN A 158 -2.17 -17.20 6.39
C ASN A 158 -2.36 -18.34 5.37
N CYS A 159 -1.28 -18.94 4.89
CA CYS A 159 -1.33 -20.10 3.99
C CYS A 159 -1.91 -21.34 4.69
N LYS A 160 -1.57 -21.57 5.97
CA LYS A 160 -2.13 -22.67 6.76
C LYS A 160 -3.66 -22.52 6.92
N GLU A 161 -4.11 -21.30 7.20
CA GLU A 161 -5.53 -20.98 7.33
C GLU A 161 -6.28 -21.13 6.00
N PHE A 162 -5.68 -20.68 4.90
CA PHE A 162 -6.22 -20.91 3.55
C PHE A 162 -6.39 -22.40 3.28
N ASN A 163 -5.34 -23.20 3.49
CA ASN A 163 -5.38 -24.65 3.27
C ASN A 163 -6.45 -25.35 4.12
N ARG A 164 -6.69 -24.86 5.35
CA ARG A 164 -7.76 -25.36 6.22
C ARG A 164 -9.14 -25.10 5.61
N ARG A 165 -9.37 -23.90 5.08
CA ARG A 165 -10.65 -23.49 4.47
C ARG A 165 -10.90 -24.15 3.11
N SER A 166 -9.85 -24.34 2.32
CA SER A 166 -9.94 -24.89 0.97
C SER A 166 -10.20 -26.40 0.92
N GLY A 167 -10.20 -27.11 2.05
CA GLY A 167 -10.51 -28.54 2.11
C GLY A 167 -9.61 -29.38 1.20
N LYS A 168 -10.20 -30.08 0.22
CA LYS A 168 -9.49 -30.90 -0.79
C LYS A 168 -9.00 -30.10 -2.01
N GLY A 169 -9.18 -28.78 -2.04
CA GLY A 169 -8.71 -27.91 -3.11
C GLY A 169 -7.20 -27.66 -3.10
N LEU A 170 -6.79 -26.61 -3.82
CA LEU A 170 -5.40 -26.16 -3.92
C LEU A 170 -4.73 -26.02 -2.55
N ARG A 171 -3.54 -26.60 -2.40
CA ARG A 171 -2.71 -26.49 -1.20
C ARG A 171 -1.51 -25.56 -1.44
N LEU A 172 -1.42 -24.53 -0.62
CA LEU A 172 -0.31 -23.59 -0.61
C LEU A 172 0.83 -24.11 0.26
N GLN A 173 2.06 -23.85 -0.17
CA GLN A 173 3.25 -24.07 0.66
C GLN A 173 3.17 -23.23 1.94
N THR A 174 3.47 -23.84 3.09
CA THR A 174 3.40 -23.14 4.38
C THR A 174 4.76 -22.87 4.99
N ALA A 175 5.85 -23.41 4.44
CA ALA A 175 7.21 -23.31 4.99
C ALA A 175 7.87 -21.93 4.75
N HIS A 176 7.24 -20.86 5.22
CA HIS A 176 7.75 -19.48 5.14
C HIS A 176 7.09 -18.61 6.23
N SER A 177 7.61 -17.41 6.47
CA SER A 177 6.99 -16.47 7.40
C SER A 177 5.75 -15.80 6.79
N ALA A 178 4.73 -15.52 7.61
CA ALA A 178 3.52 -14.80 7.19
C ALA A 178 3.79 -13.38 6.66
N ILE A 179 4.98 -12.82 6.92
CA ILE A 179 5.39 -11.51 6.41
C ILE A 179 6.24 -11.57 5.14
N SER A 180 6.54 -12.75 4.61
CA SER A 180 7.32 -12.92 3.39
C SER A 180 6.66 -12.23 2.19
N ASP A 181 7.49 -11.59 1.38
CA ASP A 181 7.17 -11.01 0.07
C ASP A 181 6.87 -12.05 -1.02
N ARG A 182 7.27 -13.31 -0.79
CA ARG A 182 6.99 -14.46 -1.66
C ARG A 182 5.78 -15.29 -1.21
N CYS A 183 5.08 -14.87 -0.15
CA CYS A 183 3.88 -15.56 0.33
C CYS A 183 2.79 -15.53 -0.76
N PRO A 184 2.20 -16.67 -1.18
CA PRO A 184 1.17 -16.70 -2.21
C PRO A 184 -0.06 -15.83 -1.89
N ILE A 185 -0.45 -15.79 -0.60
CA ILE A 185 -1.54 -14.93 -0.14
C ILE A 185 -1.15 -13.45 -0.29
N PHE A 186 0.08 -13.07 0.04
CA PHE A 186 0.54 -11.69 -0.14
C PHE A 186 0.60 -11.30 -1.62
N LEU A 187 1.09 -12.19 -2.49
CA LEU A 187 1.15 -11.95 -3.93
C LEU A 187 -0.24 -11.74 -4.52
N ARG A 188 -1.22 -12.55 -4.10
CA ARG A 188 -2.63 -12.38 -4.47
C ARG A 188 -3.19 -11.03 -4.03
N GLU A 189 -3.01 -10.65 -2.77
CA GLU A 189 -3.48 -9.36 -2.25
C GLU A 189 -2.81 -8.18 -2.96
N ARG A 190 -1.54 -8.34 -3.34
CA ARG A 190 -0.81 -7.35 -4.13
C ARG A 190 -1.37 -7.19 -5.54
N GLU A 191 -1.70 -8.30 -6.19
CA GLU A 191 -2.35 -8.29 -7.51
C GLU A 191 -3.74 -7.64 -7.42
N ASP A 192 -4.53 -8.01 -6.41
CA ASP A 192 -5.84 -7.42 -6.17
C ASP A 192 -5.72 -5.90 -5.89
N LEU A 193 -4.71 -5.46 -5.13
CA LEU A 193 -4.42 -4.03 -4.95
C LEU A 193 -4.10 -3.33 -6.28
N GLY A 194 -3.35 -3.98 -7.17
CA GLY A 194 -3.08 -3.49 -8.53
C GLY A 194 -4.36 -3.32 -9.34
N ARG A 195 -5.28 -4.29 -9.32
CA ARG A 195 -6.58 -4.22 -10.01
C ARG A 195 -7.47 -3.07 -9.50
N HIS A 196 -7.31 -2.71 -8.24
CA HIS A 196 -8.00 -1.57 -7.59
C HIS A 196 -7.17 -0.26 -7.62
N THR A 197 -6.12 -0.21 -8.43
CA THR A 197 -5.35 1.00 -8.72
C THR A 197 -5.68 1.49 -10.13
N THR A 198 -5.95 2.78 -10.29
CA THR A 198 -6.27 3.40 -11.58
C THR A 198 -4.99 3.73 -12.35
N TYR A 199 -4.73 3.05 -13.46
CA TYR A 199 -3.57 3.34 -14.33
C TYR A 199 -3.93 4.05 -15.64
N VAL A 200 -5.22 4.22 -15.92
CA VAL A 200 -5.72 4.91 -17.11
C VAL A 200 -6.58 6.06 -16.62
N SER A 201 -6.35 7.25 -17.17
CA SER A 201 -7.16 8.44 -16.92
C SER A 201 -8.45 8.41 -17.72
#